data_AF-A0A3G3GI05-F1
#
_entry.id   AF-A0A3G3GI05-F1
#
_cell.length_a   1.000
_cell.length_b   1.000
_cell.length_c   1.000
_cell.angle_alpha   90.00
_cell.angle_beta   90.00
_cell.angle_gamma   90.00
#
_symmetry.space_group_name_H-M   'P 1'
#
loop_
_entity.id
_entity.type
_entity.pdbx_description
1 polymer ?
#
loop_
_entity_poly.entity_id
_entity_poly.type
_entity_poly.pdbx_seq_one_letter_code
_entity_poly.pdbx_strand_id
1 'polypeptide(L)'
;MEISKKVLWIIASLVLLFLLPYLGALIAFNSDLPPNLFTYPAIVPQAKSHFNGYVFAIISVFFVAIALLYIYPRLFGFKRVVVYVSVKKKRSLPLWFWISLVVWCGCLILLWGKFQGIRWFLKFIDILLWWSFTLMIDGIVYARNNGRSLATIRHRELVGIAFASILGWMFFEYFNFFVDDNWYYPQGGQIPPAEFLSYSMLASTAVFPIAFEWYSLFNTFESFKAKYSKGVKLVVPKWLKMGLLVLSFGVMFSISFFPDTLFFAVWLSPLIILAILLSEMKIWSPFTPIKDGNWSPLLLIALSWVVSGVCVECWNYFSADHVNGQIITENTLYWAYSVPYVDAYHLFEMPILGYLGYLPYGIYAGVWWITFAFLLNIPTQFSEAGHDNV
;
A
#
# COMPACT_ATOMS: atom_id res chain seq x y z
N MET A 1 -14.27 -31.56 -2.40
CA MET A 1 -14.32 -30.21 -3.00
C MET A 1 -13.12 -30.10 -3.92
N GLU A 2 -13.30 -30.20 -5.24
CA GLU A 2 -12.16 -30.11 -6.17
C GLU A 2 -11.60 -28.68 -6.14
N ILE A 3 -10.35 -28.53 -5.72
CA ILE A 3 -9.64 -27.24 -5.78
C ILE A 3 -9.43 -26.91 -7.25
N SER A 4 -9.99 -25.78 -7.72
CA SER A 4 -9.81 -25.39 -9.11
C SER A 4 -8.32 -25.17 -9.42
N LYS A 5 -7.90 -25.50 -10.64
CA LYS A 5 -6.53 -25.27 -11.12
C LYS A 5 -6.05 -23.84 -10.86
N LYS A 6 -6.95 -22.85 -10.96
CA LYS A 6 -6.67 -21.43 -10.67
C LYS A 6 -6.25 -21.20 -9.21
N VAL A 7 -7.01 -21.76 -8.26
CA VAL A 7 -6.70 -21.66 -6.82
C VAL A 7 -5.34 -22.30 -6.53
N LEU A 8 -5.05 -23.46 -7.13
CA LEU A 8 -3.74 -24.11 -6.97
C LEU A 8 -2.58 -23.25 -7.47
N TRP A 9 -2.71 -22.58 -8.62
CA TRP A 9 -1.67 -21.67 -9.13
C TRP A 9 -1.45 -20.44 -8.23
N ILE A 10 -2.53 -19.87 -7.66
CA ILE A 10 -2.40 -18.77 -6.71
C ILE A 10 -1.64 -19.24 -5.47
N ILE A 11 -2.11 -20.33 -4.83
CA ILE A 11 -1.47 -20.87 -3.63
C ILE A 11 0.00 -21.21 -3.89
N ALA A 12 0.31 -21.90 -5.00
CA ALA A 12 1.68 -22.22 -5.37
C ALA A 12 2.56 -20.96 -5.51
N SER A 13 2.02 -19.89 -6.11
CA SER A 13 2.76 -18.64 -6.28
C SER A 13 2.97 -17.90 -4.96
N LEU A 14 2.00 -17.95 -4.03
CA LEU A 14 2.16 -17.39 -2.68
C LEU A 14 3.19 -18.17 -1.86
N VAL A 15 3.18 -19.50 -1.98
CA VAL A 15 4.20 -20.37 -1.37
C VAL A 15 5.59 -20.05 -1.93
N LEU A 16 5.72 -19.88 -3.24
CA LEU A 16 7.00 -19.49 -3.85
C LEU A 16 7.45 -18.08 -3.44
N LEU A 17 6.52 -17.13 -3.32
CA LEU A 17 6.83 -15.77 -2.82
C LEU A 17 7.38 -15.81 -1.40
N PHE A 18 6.89 -16.73 -0.56
CA PHE A 18 7.41 -16.92 0.79
C PHE A 18 8.74 -17.70 0.78
N LEU A 19 8.83 -18.81 0.05
CA LEU A 19 9.99 -19.71 0.11
C LEU A 19 11.22 -19.17 -0.60
N LEU A 20 11.09 -18.48 -1.75
CA LEU A 20 12.25 -18.09 -2.55
C LEU A 20 13.19 -17.12 -1.85
N PRO A 21 12.71 -16.04 -1.19
CA PRO A 21 13.56 -15.19 -0.34
C PRO A 21 14.32 -15.97 0.73
N TYR A 22 13.62 -16.88 1.40
CA TYR A 22 14.21 -17.72 2.44
C TYR A 22 15.29 -18.66 1.90
N LEU A 23 15.02 -19.36 0.80
CA LEU A 23 16.01 -20.22 0.13
C LEU A 23 17.20 -19.42 -0.38
N GLY A 24 16.95 -18.22 -0.91
CA GLY A 24 17.98 -17.27 -1.29
C GLY A 24 18.88 -16.88 -0.12
N ALA A 25 18.28 -16.53 1.02
CA ALA A 25 18.99 -16.22 2.25
C ALA A 25 19.82 -17.41 2.75
N LEU A 26 19.25 -18.62 2.79
CA LEU A 26 20.00 -19.82 3.19
C LEU A 26 21.26 -20.02 2.34
N ILE A 27 21.19 -19.77 1.04
CA ILE A 27 22.36 -19.91 0.17
C ILE A 27 23.33 -18.73 0.36
N ALA A 28 22.82 -17.49 0.41
CA ALA A 28 23.63 -16.28 0.60
C ALA A 28 24.45 -16.34 1.91
N PHE A 29 23.89 -16.95 2.96
CA PHE A 29 24.52 -17.10 4.27
C PHE A 29 25.11 -18.50 4.51
N ASN A 30 25.31 -19.33 3.48
CA ASN A 30 25.89 -20.68 3.62
C ASN A 30 25.21 -21.57 4.68
N SER A 31 23.88 -21.48 4.79
CA SER A 31 23.02 -22.14 5.79
C SER A 31 23.21 -21.65 7.24
N ASP A 32 24.00 -20.61 7.48
CA ASP A 32 24.22 -19.98 8.78
C ASP A 32 23.53 -18.61 8.83
N LEU A 33 22.19 -18.63 8.95
CA LEU A 33 21.40 -17.41 8.96
C LEU A 33 21.76 -16.54 10.18
N PRO A 34 21.91 -15.21 10.02
CA PRO A 34 22.16 -14.31 11.15
C PRO A 34 21.11 -14.52 12.26
N PRO A 35 21.51 -14.68 13.53
CA PRO A 35 20.57 -14.97 14.63
C PRO A 35 19.45 -13.93 14.78
N ASN A 36 19.71 -12.70 14.35
CA ASN A 36 18.79 -11.58 14.42
C ASN A 36 17.98 -11.36 13.14
N LEU A 37 18.17 -12.14 12.06
CA LEU A 37 17.54 -11.92 10.75
C LEU A 37 16.01 -11.81 10.83
N PHE A 38 15.37 -12.63 11.68
CA PHE A 38 13.91 -12.65 11.85
C PHE A 38 13.45 -11.99 13.15
N THR A 39 14.25 -11.05 13.68
CA THR A 39 13.86 -10.29 14.88
C THR A 39 12.79 -9.28 14.53
N TYR A 40 11.60 -9.44 15.12
CA TYR A 40 10.47 -8.54 14.91
C TYR A 40 10.00 -7.92 16.24
N PRO A 41 9.76 -6.60 16.31
CA PRO A 41 10.06 -5.60 15.28
C PRO A 41 11.57 -5.38 15.09
N ALA A 42 11.97 -4.95 13.89
CA ALA A 42 13.30 -4.39 13.68
C ALA A 42 13.40 -3.06 14.44
N ILE A 43 14.31 -2.93 15.41
CA ILE A 43 14.45 -1.72 16.25
C ILE A 43 15.57 -0.82 15.75
N VAL A 44 16.59 -1.40 15.12
CA VAL A 44 17.73 -0.71 14.53
C VAL A 44 17.93 -1.28 13.14
N PRO A 45 18.02 -0.45 12.09
CA PRO A 45 18.25 -0.95 10.74
C PRO A 45 19.70 -1.43 10.63
N GLN A 46 19.94 -2.38 9.72
CA GLN A 46 21.32 -2.74 9.39
C GLN A 46 21.98 -1.62 8.56
N ALA A 47 23.31 -1.65 8.46
CA ALA A 47 24.05 -0.66 7.71
C ALA A 47 23.70 -0.71 6.21
N LYS A 48 23.31 0.44 5.66
CA LYS A 48 22.92 0.60 4.25
C LYS A 48 23.97 1.35 3.44
N SER A 49 23.97 1.10 2.14
CA SER A 49 24.72 1.92 1.18
C SER A 49 24.37 3.40 1.30
N HIS A 50 25.42 4.22 1.39
CA HIS A 50 25.31 5.67 1.51
C HIS A 50 24.62 6.32 0.31
N PHE A 51 24.20 7.58 0.51
CA PHE A 51 23.63 8.41 -0.53
C PHE A 51 24.45 8.39 -1.82
N ASN A 52 23.78 8.19 -2.96
CA ASN A 52 24.38 8.18 -4.27
C ASN A 52 23.64 9.14 -5.20
N GLY A 53 24.30 10.25 -5.55
CA GLY A 53 23.71 11.31 -6.38
C GLY A 53 23.28 10.84 -7.78
N TYR A 54 23.94 9.84 -8.37
CA TYR A 54 23.56 9.29 -9.67
C TYR A 54 22.27 8.48 -9.58
N VAL A 55 22.18 7.59 -8.57
CA VAL A 55 20.96 6.81 -8.31
C VAL A 55 19.79 7.74 -7.98
N PHE A 56 20.03 8.73 -7.13
CA PHE A 56 19.04 9.75 -6.79
C PHE A 56 18.55 10.52 -8.02
N ALA A 57 19.45 10.94 -8.92
CA ALA A 57 19.09 11.67 -10.13
C ALA A 57 18.22 10.82 -11.08
N ILE A 58 18.58 9.55 -11.29
CA ILE A 58 17.80 8.62 -12.13
C ILE A 58 16.38 8.44 -11.56
N ILE A 59 16.27 8.19 -10.26
CA ILE A 59 14.97 7.99 -9.59
C ILE A 59 14.18 9.30 -9.59
N SER A 60 14.83 10.46 -9.45
CA SER A 60 14.20 11.78 -9.54
C SER A 60 13.59 12.05 -10.92
N VAL A 61 14.27 11.66 -12.01
CA VAL A 61 13.71 11.77 -13.37
C VAL A 61 12.43 10.95 -13.49
N PHE A 62 12.43 9.72 -12.96
CA PHE A 62 11.22 8.89 -12.93
C PHE A 62 10.12 9.51 -12.06
N PHE A 63 10.47 10.06 -10.90
CA PHE A 63 9.55 10.77 -10.01
C PHE A 63 8.83 11.91 -10.74
N VAL A 64 9.61 12.78 -11.39
CA VAL A 64 9.09 13.92 -12.14
C VAL A 64 8.24 13.45 -13.32
N ALA A 65 8.64 12.41 -14.04
CA ALA A 65 7.84 11.87 -15.14
C ALA A 65 6.46 11.37 -14.67
N ILE A 66 6.39 10.67 -13.52
CA ILE A 66 5.11 10.23 -12.95
C ILE A 66 4.28 11.43 -12.48
N ALA A 67 4.88 12.41 -11.81
CA ALA A 67 4.17 13.63 -11.41
C ALA A 67 3.59 14.36 -12.64
N LEU A 68 4.37 14.49 -13.71
CA LEU A 68 3.92 15.06 -14.98
C LEU A 68 2.80 14.23 -15.63
N LEU A 69 2.81 12.90 -15.50
CA LEU A 69 1.70 12.06 -15.98
C LEU A 69 0.40 12.39 -15.25
N TYR A 70 0.44 12.55 -13.92
CA TYR A 70 -0.74 12.93 -13.14
C TYR A 70 -1.22 14.35 -13.43
N ILE A 71 -0.30 15.31 -13.58
CA ILE A 71 -0.67 16.73 -13.79
C ILE A 71 -1.07 16.99 -15.25
N TYR A 72 -0.24 16.54 -16.19
CA TYR A 72 -0.35 16.78 -17.63
C TYR A 72 -0.41 15.46 -18.44
N PRO A 73 -1.46 14.64 -18.28
CA PRO A 73 -1.54 13.33 -18.95
C PRO A 73 -1.52 13.43 -20.49
N ARG A 74 -1.83 14.58 -21.07
CA ARG A 74 -1.73 14.82 -22.52
C ARG A 74 -0.31 14.67 -23.06
N LEU A 75 0.72 14.97 -22.26
CA LEU A 75 2.12 14.75 -22.64
C LEU A 75 2.44 13.26 -22.84
N PHE A 76 1.61 12.38 -22.26
CA PHE A 76 1.74 10.92 -22.31
C PHE A 76 0.69 10.27 -23.21
N GLY A 77 0.09 11.03 -24.14
CA GLY A 77 -0.83 10.51 -25.16
C GLY A 77 -2.29 10.36 -24.73
N PHE A 78 -2.67 10.84 -23.54
CA PHE A 78 -4.07 10.83 -23.11
C PHE A 78 -4.89 11.90 -23.82
N LYS A 79 -6.05 11.50 -24.35
CA LYS A 79 -6.99 12.40 -25.04
C LYS A 79 -7.93 13.09 -24.05
N ARG A 80 -8.34 14.32 -24.37
CA ARG A 80 -9.36 15.04 -23.59
C ARG A 80 -10.68 14.26 -23.61
N VAL A 81 -11.28 14.11 -22.43
CA VAL A 81 -12.61 13.55 -22.28
C VAL A 81 -13.56 14.67 -21.88
N VAL A 82 -14.63 14.85 -22.66
CA VAL A 82 -15.75 15.70 -22.27
C VAL A 82 -16.63 14.87 -21.37
N VAL A 83 -16.80 15.31 -20.13
CA VAL A 83 -17.59 14.60 -19.11
C VAL A 83 -18.78 15.47 -18.77
N TYR A 84 -19.98 14.93 -18.94
CA TYR A 84 -21.20 15.54 -18.44
C TYR A 84 -21.36 15.16 -16.97
N VAL A 85 -21.12 16.12 -16.08
CA VAL A 85 -21.25 15.88 -14.64
C VAL A 85 -22.72 15.73 -14.31
N SER A 86 -23.11 14.54 -13.86
CA SER A 86 -24.47 14.34 -13.35
C SER A 86 -24.65 15.09 -12.04
N VAL A 87 -25.77 15.80 -11.90
CA VAL A 87 -26.15 16.43 -10.63
C VAL A 87 -26.62 15.33 -9.68
N LYS A 88 -25.68 14.69 -8.99
CA LYS A 88 -26.00 13.74 -7.92
C LYS A 88 -26.62 14.51 -6.73
N LYS A 89 -27.76 14.04 -6.22
CA LYS A 89 -28.34 14.57 -4.97
C LYS A 89 -27.33 14.32 -3.85
N LYS A 90 -26.74 15.40 -3.31
CA LYS A 90 -25.88 15.32 -2.13
C LYS A 90 -26.74 14.91 -0.93
N ARG A 91 -26.28 13.91 -0.19
CA ARG A 91 -26.84 13.57 1.13
C ARG A 91 -26.10 14.37 2.19
N SER A 92 -26.73 14.58 3.34
CA SER A 92 -26.04 15.11 4.52
C SER A 92 -24.95 14.13 4.97
N LEU A 93 -23.93 14.67 5.64
CA LEU A 93 -22.92 13.83 6.27
C LEU A 93 -23.59 12.97 7.35
N PRO A 94 -23.27 11.67 7.40
CA PRO A 94 -23.91 10.73 8.31
C PRO A 94 -23.38 10.86 9.75
N LEU A 95 -24.05 10.24 10.73
CA LEU A 95 -23.64 10.31 12.14
C LEU A 95 -22.23 9.75 12.37
N TRP A 96 -21.88 8.62 11.72
CA TRP A 96 -20.55 8.01 11.89
C TRP A 96 -19.43 8.93 11.43
N PHE A 97 -19.64 9.79 10.42
CA PHE A 97 -18.66 10.80 10.02
C PHE A 97 -18.28 11.71 11.20
N TRP A 98 -19.29 12.23 11.92
CA TRP A 98 -19.07 13.16 13.02
C TRP A 98 -18.45 12.48 14.24
N ILE A 99 -18.89 11.27 14.57
CA ILE A 99 -18.28 10.46 15.63
C ILE A 99 -16.80 10.23 15.29
N SER A 100 -16.52 9.78 14.07
CA SER A 100 -15.16 9.53 13.62
C SER A 100 -14.31 10.80 13.59
N LEU A 101 -14.86 11.96 13.20
CA LEU A 101 -14.15 13.23 13.27
C LEU A 101 -13.74 13.58 14.70
N VAL A 102 -14.64 13.42 15.68
CA VAL A 102 -14.33 13.67 17.09
C VAL A 102 -13.26 12.72 17.59
N VAL A 103 -13.37 11.42 17.27
CA VAL A 103 -12.37 10.41 17.66
C VAL A 103 -11.02 10.69 17.02
N TRP A 104 -10.98 11.01 15.73
CA TRP A 104 -9.76 11.31 14.99
C TRP A 104 -9.06 12.54 15.56
N CYS A 105 -9.78 13.65 15.76
CA CYS A 105 -9.24 14.86 16.39
C CYS A 105 -8.74 14.58 17.82
N GLY A 106 -9.47 13.80 18.61
CA GLY A 106 -9.05 13.38 19.94
C GLY A 106 -7.75 12.56 19.91
N CYS A 107 -7.64 11.62 18.97
CA CYS A 107 -6.42 10.83 18.79
C CYS A 107 -5.23 11.72 18.39
N LEU A 108 -5.42 12.68 17.47
CA LEU A 108 -4.36 13.63 17.11
C LEU A 108 -3.91 14.48 18.28
N ILE A 109 -4.84 15.01 19.08
CA ILE A 109 -4.51 15.80 20.28
C ILE A 109 -3.69 14.96 21.25
N LEU A 110 -4.09 13.70 21.49
CA LEU A 110 -3.39 12.81 22.41
C LEU A 110 -2.01 12.39 21.88
N LEU A 111 -1.92 12.05 20.60
CA LEU A 111 -0.70 11.59 19.94
C LEU A 111 0.33 12.72 19.80
N TRP A 112 -0.11 13.88 19.31
CA TRP A 112 0.77 15.02 19.04
C TRP A 112 0.95 15.94 20.25
N GLY A 113 0.05 15.88 21.22
CA GLY A 113 0.20 16.55 22.52
C GLY A 113 1.22 15.89 23.43
N LYS A 114 1.66 14.66 23.11
CA LYS A 114 2.77 13.94 23.77
C LYS A 114 2.62 13.87 25.30
N PHE A 115 1.38 13.65 25.76
CA PHE A 115 1.07 13.61 27.19
C PHE A 115 1.66 12.37 27.86
N GLN A 116 2.56 12.56 28.83
CA GLN A 116 3.24 11.46 29.52
C GLN A 116 2.32 10.56 30.37
N GLY A 117 1.13 11.04 30.76
CA GLY A 117 0.20 10.31 31.62
C GLY A 117 -0.63 9.21 30.93
N ILE A 118 -0.54 9.08 29.60
CA ILE A 118 -1.49 8.26 28.80
C ILE A 118 -0.77 7.19 27.97
N ARG A 119 0.44 6.80 28.38
CA ARG A 119 1.31 5.84 27.67
C ARG A 119 0.62 4.53 27.27
N TRP A 120 -0.22 3.99 28.15
CA TRP A 120 -0.93 2.73 27.87
C TRP A 120 -1.90 2.84 26.69
N PHE A 121 -2.50 4.02 26.48
CA PHE A 121 -3.43 4.29 25.38
C PHE A 121 -2.69 4.56 24.06
N LEU A 122 -1.51 5.18 24.12
CA LEU A 122 -0.69 5.50 22.94
C LEU A 122 -0.24 4.24 22.19
N LYS A 123 -0.15 3.09 22.85
CA LYS A 123 0.20 1.80 22.23
C LYS A 123 -0.75 1.34 21.12
N PHE A 124 -2.02 1.74 21.17
CA PHE A 124 -3.06 1.32 20.22
C PHE A 124 -3.78 2.50 19.55
N ILE A 125 -3.30 3.72 19.77
CA ILE A 125 -3.95 4.94 19.28
C ILE A 125 -3.99 5.01 17.76
N ASP A 126 -2.98 4.45 17.08
CA ASP A 126 -2.93 4.40 15.62
C ASP A 126 -4.11 3.61 15.03
N ILE A 127 -4.56 2.54 15.71
CA ILE A 127 -5.73 1.76 15.30
C ILE A 127 -6.96 2.67 15.26
N LEU A 128 -7.19 3.43 16.33
CA LEU A 128 -8.33 4.34 16.44
C LEU A 128 -8.21 5.50 15.45
N LEU A 129 -7.02 6.07 15.31
CA LEU A 129 -6.72 7.16 14.39
C LEU A 129 -6.99 6.75 12.94
N TRP A 130 -6.49 5.61 12.50
CA TRP A 130 -6.60 5.17 11.11
C TRP A 130 -8.03 4.74 10.74
N TRP A 131 -8.72 4.02 11.64
CA TRP A 131 -10.12 3.64 11.41
C TRP A 131 -11.08 4.82 11.46
N SER A 132 -10.87 5.77 12.39
CA SER A 132 -11.67 6.98 12.41
C SER A 132 -11.48 7.80 11.14
N PHE A 133 -10.24 7.93 10.64
CA PHE A 133 -10.01 8.58 9.36
C PHE A 133 -10.65 7.85 8.18
N THR A 134 -10.59 6.52 8.14
CA THR A 134 -11.26 5.70 7.12
C THR A 134 -12.76 6.01 7.08
N LEU A 135 -13.42 5.99 8.24
CA LEU A 135 -14.86 6.23 8.35
C LEU A 135 -15.25 7.70 8.08
N MET A 136 -14.33 8.64 8.29
CA MET A 136 -14.52 10.03 7.84
C MET A 136 -14.55 10.11 6.31
N ILE A 137 -13.62 9.45 5.60
CA ILE A 137 -13.63 9.44 4.13
C ILE A 137 -14.87 8.71 3.62
N ASP A 138 -15.22 7.57 4.21
CA ASP A 138 -16.45 6.83 3.89
C ASP A 138 -17.70 7.72 4.01
N GLY A 139 -17.80 8.50 5.10
CA GLY A 139 -18.91 9.44 5.29
C GLY A 139 -18.97 10.53 4.20
N ILE A 140 -17.82 11.00 3.71
CA ILE A 140 -17.74 11.93 2.57
C ILE A 140 -18.17 11.23 1.27
N VAL A 141 -17.72 9.99 1.05
CA VAL A 141 -18.14 9.16 -0.10
C VAL A 141 -19.65 8.97 -0.07
N TYR A 142 -20.22 8.59 1.08
CA TYR A 142 -21.66 8.45 1.31
C TYR A 142 -22.42 9.71 0.90
N ALA A 143 -22.00 10.88 1.42
CA ALA A 143 -22.65 12.16 1.15
C ALA A 143 -22.61 12.53 -0.34
N ARG A 144 -21.50 12.20 -1.02
CA ARG A 144 -21.27 12.52 -2.44
C ARG A 144 -21.89 11.52 -3.41
N ASN A 145 -22.12 10.29 -2.97
CA ASN A 145 -22.50 9.18 -3.82
C ASN A 145 -23.91 8.66 -3.49
N ASN A 146 -24.85 9.58 -3.22
CA ASN A 146 -26.26 9.29 -2.96
C ASN A 146 -26.48 8.21 -1.86
N GLY A 147 -25.68 8.25 -0.80
CA GLY A 147 -25.76 7.32 0.32
C GLY A 147 -25.08 5.96 0.10
N ARG A 148 -24.32 5.80 -0.99
CA ARG A 148 -23.60 4.57 -1.33
C ARG A 148 -22.11 4.70 -0.99
N SER A 149 -21.64 3.91 -0.03
CA SER A 149 -20.25 3.87 0.44
C SER A 149 -19.83 2.43 0.75
N LEU A 150 -18.57 2.18 1.11
CA LEU A 150 -18.17 0.82 1.50
C LEU A 150 -18.85 0.42 2.80
N ALA A 151 -18.88 1.29 3.81
CA ALA A 151 -19.49 0.97 5.10
C ALA A 151 -21.01 0.74 5.00
N THR A 152 -21.72 1.43 4.11
CA THR A 152 -23.18 1.28 4.01
C THR A 152 -23.63 0.11 3.14
N ILE A 153 -23.10 -0.02 1.93
CA ILE A 153 -23.61 -0.99 0.95
C ILE A 153 -22.70 -2.22 0.86
N ARG A 154 -21.42 -2.08 1.20
CA ARG A 154 -20.40 -3.10 0.98
C ARG A 154 -19.60 -3.44 2.24
N HIS A 155 -20.26 -3.42 3.40
CA HIS A 155 -19.60 -3.64 4.69
C HIS A 155 -18.83 -4.98 4.75
N ARG A 156 -19.34 -6.03 4.08
CA ARG A 156 -18.62 -7.31 3.95
C ARG A 156 -17.35 -7.20 3.12
N GLU A 157 -17.38 -6.37 2.06
CA GLU A 157 -16.20 -6.06 1.24
C GLU A 157 -15.18 -5.28 2.08
N LEU A 158 -15.63 -4.27 2.85
CA LEU A 158 -14.78 -3.50 3.76
C LEU A 158 -14.09 -4.38 4.81
N VAL A 159 -14.84 -5.28 5.45
CA VAL A 159 -14.29 -6.25 6.41
C VAL A 159 -13.30 -7.19 5.71
N GLY A 160 -13.63 -7.69 4.52
CA GLY A 160 -12.71 -8.51 3.73
C GLY A 160 -11.41 -7.77 3.40
N ILE A 161 -11.50 -6.50 2.97
CA ILE A 161 -10.34 -5.64 2.69
C ILE A 161 -9.49 -5.46 3.95
N ALA A 162 -10.11 -5.27 5.12
CA ALA A 162 -9.40 -5.14 6.38
C ALA A 162 -8.61 -6.41 6.75
N PHE A 163 -9.20 -7.60 6.58
CA PHE A 163 -8.49 -8.87 6.79
C PHE A 163 -7.39 -9.10 5.75
N ALA A 164 -7.66 -8.77 4.48
CA ALA A 164 -6.65 -8.82 3.44
C ALA A 164 -5.46 -7.89 3.74
N SER A 165 -5.73 -6.74 4.35
CA SER A 165 -4.74 -5.75 4.77
C SER A 165 -3.72 -6.31 5.77
N ILE A 166 -4.18 -7.11 6.75
CA ILE A 166 -3.29 -7.74 7.74
C ILE A 166 -2.28 -8.62 7.01
N LEU A 167 -2.74 -9.59 6.21
CA LEU A 167 -1.86 -10.52 5.51
C LEU A 167 -1.01 -9.80 4.47
N GLY A 168 -1.59 -8.82 3.79
CA GLY A 168 -0.90 -7.98 2.82
C GLY A 168 0.28 -7.25 3.43
N TRP A 169 0.11 -6.61 4.59
CA TRP A 169 1.20 -5.91 5.29
C TRP A 169 2.22 -6.89 5.89
N MET A 170 1.78 -7.99 6.52
CA MET A 170 2.70 -8.98 7.10
C MET A 170 3.62 -9.63 6.05
N PHE A 171 3.21 -9.72 4.78
CA PHE A 171 4.11 -10.12 3.69
C PHE A 171 5.28 -9.15 3.51
N PHE A 172 5.02 -7.84 3.61
CA PHE A 172 6.08 -6.84 3.49
C PHE A 172 7.00 -6.83 4.69
N GLU A 173 6.47 -6.99 5.91
CA GLU A 173 7.30 -7.17 7.12
C GLU A 173 8.23 -8.38 6.97
N TYR A 174 7.71 -9.48 6.42
CA TYR A 174 8.52 -10.65 6.10
C TYR A 174 9.59 -10.35 5.03
N PHE A 175 9.24 -9.63 3.96
CA PHE A 175 10.20 -9.28 2.91
C PHE A 175 11.29 -8.32 3.41
N ASN A 176 10.97 -7.47 4.39
CA ASN A 176 11.87 -6.48 4.96
C ASN A 176 13.14 -7.11 5.55
N PHE A 177 13.02 -8.30 6.15
CA PHE A 177 14.16 -9.06 6.69
C PHE A 177 15.24 -9.38 5.66
N PHE A 178 14.86 -9.53 4.39
CA PHE A 178 15.79 -9.92 3.32
C PHE A 178 16.37 -8.74 2.55
N VAL A 179 15.97 -7.53 2.92
CA VAL A 179 16.49 -6.28 2.38
C VAL A 179 16.97 -5.41 3.51
N ASP A 180 17.59 -5.99 4.54
CA ASP A 180 18.27 -5.28 5.63
C ASP A 180 17.45 -4.16 6.28
N ASP A 181 16.13 -4.39 6.43
CA ASP A 181 15.18 -3.49 7.09
C ASP A 181 15.09 -2.09 6.46
N ASN A 182 14.39 -1.99 5.32
CA ASN A 182 14.07 -0.72 4.67
C ASN A 182 13.27 0.24 5.58
N TRP A 183 12.47 -0.33 6.48
CA TRP A 183 11.81 0.39 7.58
C TRP A 183 12.03 -0.35 8.90
N TYR A 184 11.98 0.39 10.00
CA TYR A 184 12.18 -0.13 11.35
C TYR A 184 11.38 0.68 12.36
N TYR A 185 11.24 0.14 13.58
CA TYR A 185 10.45 0.68 14.68
C TYR A 185 11.35 1.01 15.87
N PRO A 186 11.95 2.22 15.93
CA PRO A 186 12.92 2.59 16.95
C PRO A 186 12.44 2.38 18.39
N GLN A 187 11.13 2.53 18.61
CA GLN A 187 10.50 2.39 19.93
C GLN A 187 9.68 1.11 20.11
N GLY A 188 9.75 0.18 19.14
CA GLY A 188 9.06 -1.10 19.21
C GLY A 188 9.53 -1.98 20.38
N GLY A 189 10.78 -1.82 20.83
CA GLY A 189 11.36 -2.55 21.96
C GLY A 189 10.85 -2.16 23.34
N GLN A 190 10.00 -1.14 23.45
CA GLN A 190 9.39 -0.74 24.72
C GLN A 190 8.27 -1.68 25.19
N ILE A 191 7.81 -2.57 24.31
CA ILE A 191 6.80 -3.58 24.58
C ILE A 191 7.27 -4.98 24.16
N PRO A 192 6.72 -6.06 24.74
CA PRO A 192 7.05 -7.42 24.33
C PRO A 192 6.78 -7.66 22.83
N PRO A 193 7.60 -8.45 22.12
CA PRO A 193 7.43 -8.72 20.69
C PRO A 193 6.05 -9.23 20.28
N ALA A 194 5.43 -10.10 21.09
CA ALA A 194 4.09 -10.62 20.84
C ALA A 194 2.99 -9.53 20.98
N GLU A 195 3.20 -8.58 21.90
CA GLU A 195 2.31 -7.42 22.07
C GLU A 195 2.44 -6.48 20.86
N PHE A 196 3.68 -6.20 20.44
CA PHE A 196 3.96 -5.41 19.23
C PHE A 196 3.32 -6.04 17.98
N LEU A 197 3.51 -7.35 17.77
CA LEU A 197 2.93 -8.06 16.64
C LEU A 197 1.40 -7.96 16.63
N SER A 198 0.76 -8.10 17.79
CA SER A 198 -0.69 -7.99 17.91
C SER A 198 -1.18 -6.59 17.54
N TYR A 199 -0.51 -5.54 18.03
CA TYR A 199 -0.86 -4.16 17.70
C TYR A 199 -0.57 -3.81 16.25
N SER A 200 0.55 -4.26 15.69
CA SER A 200 0.89 -4.09 14.28
C SER A 200 -0.16 -4.76 13.37
N MET A 201 -0.57 -6.00 13.67
CA MET A 201 -1.64 -6.69 12.93
C MET A 201 -2.98 -5.94 13.01
N LEU A 202 -3.36 -5.45 14.19
CA LEU A 202 -4.60 -4.71 14.37
C LEU A 202 -4.55 -3.34 13.67
N ALA A 203 -3.46 -2.59 13.76
CA ALA A 203 -3.27 -1.32 13.05
C ALA A 203 -3.32 -1.53 11.53
N SER A 204 -2.67 -2.60 11.06
CA SER A 204 -2.66 -3.00 9.65
C SER A 204 -4.06 -3.19 9.07
N THR A 205 -5.08 -3.50 9.87
CA THR A 205 -6.45 -3.64 9.38
C THR A 205 -7.00 -2.40 8.68
N ALA A 206 -6.53 -1.19 9.04
CA ALA A 206 -7.00 0.06 8.45
C ALA A 206 -6.21 0.50 7.22
N VAL A 207 -5.02 -0.06 6.98
CA VAL A 207 -4.07 0.40 5.95
C VAL A 207 -4.69 0.32 4.55
N PHE A 208 -5.28 -0.82 4.17
CA PHE A 208 -5.98 -0.95 2.89
C PHE A 208 -7.30 -0.18 2.88
N PRO A 209 -8.19 -0.29 3.90
CA PRO A 209 -9.43 0.49 3.94
C PRO A 209 -9.26 1.99 3.70
N ILE A 210 -8.27 2.66 4.31
CA ILE A 210 -8.01 4.09 4.08
C ILE A 210 -7.82 4.36 2.58
N ALA A 211 -6.93 3.60 1.94
CA ALA A 211 -6.60 3.82 0.53
C ALA A 211 -7.76 3.45 -0.42
N PHE A 212 -8.56 2.43 -0.08
CA PHE A 212 -9.76 2.08 -0.82
C PHE A 212 -10.87 3.13 -0.69
N GLU A 213 -10.98 3.78 0.48
CA GLU A 213 -11.90 4.91 0.65
C GLU A 213 -11.45 6.14 -0.15
N TRP A 214 -10.15 6.44 -0.20
CA TRP A 214 -9.61 7.47 -1.10
C TRP A 214 -9.91 7.15 -2.57
N TYR A 215 -9.74 5.90 -2.99
CA TYR A 215 -10.10 5.48 -4.34
C TYR A 215 -11.60 5.63 -4.61
N SER A 216 -12.46 5.25 -3.67
CA SER A 216 -13.92 5.46 -3.76
C SER A 216 -14.25 6.94 -3.88
N LEU A 217 -13.61 7.79 -3.08
CA LEU A 217 -13.76 9.23 -3.11
C LEU A 217 -13.35 9.81 -4.47
N PHE A 218 -12.19 9.43 -5.01
CA PHE A 218 -11.75 9.84 -6.35
C PHE A 218 -12.76 9.48 -7.44
N ASN A 219 -13.38 8.29 -7.32
CA ASN A 219 -14.42 7.84 -8.25
C ASN A 219 -15.75 8.61 -8.12
N THR A 220 -15.95 9.40 -7.07
CA THR A 220 -17.11 10.32 -6.99
C THR A 220 -16.93 11.59 -7.82
N PHE A 221 -15.71 11.89 -8.30
CA PHE A 221 -15.42 13.02 -9.16
C PHE A 221 -15.39 12.57 -10.62
N GLU A 222 -16.50 12.72 -11.35
CA GLU A 222 -16.64 12.20 -12.72
C GLU A 222 -15.51 12.66 -13.67
N SER A 223 -15.10 13.94 -13.58
CA SER A 223 -13.99 14.47 -14.38
C SER A 223 -12.64 13.83 -14.03
N PHE A 224 -12.42 13.50 -12.76
CA PHE A 224 -11.19 12.87 -12.29
C PHE A 224 -11.16 11.39 -12.63
N LYS A 225 -12.28 10.68 -12.42
CA LYS A 225 -12.52 9.30 -12.85
C LYS A 225 -12.24 9.12 -14.34
N ALA A 226 -12.70 10.03 -15.18
CA ALA A 226 -12.52 9.94 -16.63
C ALA A 226 -11.17 10.45 -17.13
N LYS A 227 -10.38 11.14 -16.29
CA LYS A 227 -9.15 11.85 -16.69
C LYS A 227 -8.14 10.97 -17.43
N TYR A 228 -8.07 9.70 -17.05
CA TYR A 228 -7.13 8.71 -17.58
C TYR A 228 -7.81 7.61 -18.41
N SER A 229 -9.02 7.86 -18.90
CA SER A 229 -9.83 6.82 -19.58
C SER A 229 -9.55 6.65 -21.08
N LYS A 230 -8.82 7.59 -21.70
CA LYS A 230 -8.46 7.59 -23.14
C LYS A 230 -6.96 7.74 -23.37
N GLY A 231 -6.17 6.86 -22.76
CA GLY A 231 -4.73 6.74 -22.93
C GLY A 231 -4.31 5.79 -24.06
N VAL A 232 -3.02 5.47 -24.09
CA VAL A 232 -2.43 4.51 -25.03
C VAL A 232 -2.95 3.10 -24.74
N LYS A 233 -3.30 2.36 -25.79
CA LYS A 233 -3.71 0.95 -25.68
C LYS A 233 -2.47 0.08 -25.59
N LEU A 234 -2.34 -0.70 -24.52
CA LEU A 234 -1.21 -1.62 -24.34
C LEU A 234 -1.71 -3.04 -24.13
N VAL A 235 -1.16 -3.98 -24.90
CA VAL A 235 -1.36 -5.42 -24.74
C VAL A 235 0.00 -6.05 -24.55
N VAL A 236 0.25 -6.58 -23.35
CA VAL A 236 1.53 -7.23 -23.03
C VAL A 236 1.53 -8.64 -23.64
N PRO A 237 2.48 -8.96 -24.55
CA PRO A 237 2.53 -10.28 -25.17
C PRO A 237 2.86 -11.36 -24.14
N LYS A 238 2.41 -12.60 -24.39
CA LYS A 238 2.56 -13.70 -23.43
C LYS A 238 4.01 -13.98 -23.05
N TRP A 239 4.94 -13.94 -24.02
CA TRP A 239 6.36 -14.18 -23.75
C TRP A 239 6.94 -13.16 -22.76
N LEU A 240 6.55 -11.89 -22.86
CA LEU A 240 7.02 -10.84 -21.96
C LEU A 240 6.42 -11.01 -20.56
N LYS A 241 5.14 -11.38 -20.46
CA LYS A 241 4.53 -11.74 -19.17
C LYS A 241 5.27 -12.90 -18.51
N MET A 242 5.53 -13.98 -19.24
CA MET A 242 6.24 -15.13 -18.66
C MET A 242 7.69 -14.78 -18.29
N GLY A 243 8.38 -13.98 -19.11
CA GLY A 243 9.73 -13.49 -18.79
C GLY A 243 9.74 -12.64 -17.52
N LEU A 244 8.80 -11.72 -17.36
CA LEU A 244 8.64 -10.90 -16.14
C LEU A 244 8.28 -11.75 -14.92
N LEU A 245 7.47 -12.80 -15.09
CA LEU A 245 7.11 -13.72 -14.01
C LEU A 245 8.36 -14.47 -13.50
N VAL A 246 9.13 -15.06 -14.42
CA VAL A 246 10.38 -15.76 -14.09
C VAL A 246 11.39 -14.80 -13.46
N LEU A 247 11.55 -13.60 -14.04
CA LEU A 247 12.43 -12.58 -13.50
C LEU A 247 12.01 -12.17 -12.07
N SER A 248 10.72 -11.97 -11.82
CA SER A 248 10.23 -11.57 -10.49
C SER A 248 10.51 -12.63 -9.43
N PHE A 249 10.29 -13.92 -9.75
CA PHE A 249 10.66 -15.01 -8.85
C PHE A 249 12.18 -15.12 -8.65
N GLY A 250 12.97 -14.96 -9.72
CA GLY A 250 14.43 -14.93 -9.64
C GLY A 250 14.94 -13.78 -8.76
N VAL A 251 14.35 -12.59 -8.91
CA VAL A 251 14.68 -11.43 -8.07
C VAL A 251 14.32 -11.70 -6.61
N MET A 252 13.12 -12.26 -6.32
CA MET A 252 12.75 -12.63 -4.95
C MET A 252 13.71 -13.66 -4.34
N PHE A 253 14.25 -14.58 -5.14
CA PHE A 253 15.32 -15.48 -4.69
C PHE A 253 16.64 -14.74 -4.47
N SER A 254 16.96 -13.74 -5.28
CA SER A 254 18.24 -13.03 -5.24
C SER A 254 18.32 -11.87 -4.23
N ILE A 255 17.23 -11.46 -3.57
CA ILE A 255 17.22 -10.26 -2.73
C ILE A 255 18.28 -10.29 -1.62
N SER A 256 18.46 -11.42 -0.93
CA SER A 256 19.44 -11.55 0.16
C SER A 256 20.91 -11.53 -0.31
N PHE A 257 21.16 -11.73 -1.61
CA PHE A 257 22.51 -11.61 -2.18
C PHE A 257 22.87 -10.15 -2.48
N PHE A 258 21.86 -9.32 -2.76
CA PHE A 258 22.04 -7.92 -3.15
C PHE A 258 20.98 -7.02 -2.49
N PRO A 259 20.89 -7.00 -1.15
CA PRO A 259 19.79 -6.35 -0.42
C PRO A 259 19.68 -4.86 -0.73
N ASP A 260 20.81 -4.17 -0.83
CA ASP A 260 20.84 -2.74 -1.17
C ASP A 260 20.44 -2.47 -2.62
N THR A 261 20.86 -3.30 -3.57
CA THR A 261 20.54 -3.09 -4.99
C THR A 261 19.11 -3.48 -5.32
N LEU A 262 18.57 -4.49 -4.64
CA LEU A 262 17.23 -5.04 -4.85
C LEU A 262 16.20 -4.56 -3.81
N PHE A 263 16.53 -3.54 -3.02
CA PHE A 263 15.67 -3.02 -1.94
C PHE A 263 14.25 -2.69 -2.39
N PHE A 264 14.08 -2.21 -3.63
CA PHE A 264 12.79 -1.83 -4.20
C PHE A 264 11.98 -3.03 -4.73
N ALA A 265 12.63 -4.18 -4.92
CA ALA A 265 12.02 -5.34 -5.55
C ALA A 265 10.87 -5.93 -4.72
N VAL A 266 10.92 -5.76 -3.40
CA VAL A 266 9.85 -6.20 -2.47
C VAL A 266 8.50 -5.57 -2.83
N TRP A 267 8.49 -4.36 -3.40
CA TRP A 267 7.27 -3.66 -3.86
C TRP A 267 6.81 -4.09 -5.24
N LEU A 268 7.74 -4.44 -6.14
CA LEU A 268 7.43 -4.71 -7.55
C LEU A 268 7.18 -6.20 -7.83
N SER A 269 7.98 -7.10 -7.29
CA SER A 269 7.93 -8.52 -7.64
C SER A 269 6.60 -9.19 -7.24
N PRO A 270 6.08 -9.02 -6.01
CA PRO A 270 4.77 -9.57 -5.64
C PRO A 270 3.64 -9.01 -6.50
N LEU A 271 3.69 -7.70 -6.81
CA LEU A 271 2.74 -7.05 -7.72
C LEU A 271 2.75 -7.71 -9.10
N ILE A 272 3.93 -7.84 -9.72
CA ILE A 272 4.09 -8.37 -11.08
C ILE A 272 3.59 -9.82 -11.13
N ILE A 273 3.99 -10.64 -10.16
CA ILE A 273 3.58 -12.05 -10.06
C ILE A 273 2.05 -12.16 -10.00
N LEU A 274 1.40 -11.46 -9.07
CA LEU A 274 -0.05 -11.54 -8.90
C LEU A 274 -0.80 -10.94 -10.10
N ALA A 275 -0.33 -9.81 -10.65
CA ALA A 275 -0.96 -9.18 -11.80
C ALA A 275 -0.95 -10.09 -13.04
N ILE A 276 0.16 -10.79 -13.29
CA ILE A 276 0.27 -11.76 -14.39
C ILE A 276 -0.64 -12.97 -14.15
N LEU A 277 -0.68 -13.50 -12.92
CA LEU A 277 -1.58 -14.61 -12.58
C LEU A 277 -3.04 -14.26 -12.84
N LEU A 278 -3.52 -13.11 -12.35
CA LEU A 278 -4.88 -12.65 -12.61
C LEU A 278 -5.14 -12.48 -14.11
N SER A 279 -4.18 -11.93 -14.86
CA SER A 279 -4.27 -11.78 -16.32
C SER A 279 -4.43 -13.13 -17.05
N GLU A 280 -3.61 -14.13 -16.72
CA GLU A 280 -3.70 -15.48 -17.32
C GLU A 280 -5.00 -16.20 -16.91
N MET A 281 -5.51 -15.93 -15.72
CA MET A 281 -6.77 -16.47 -15.23
C MET A 281 -8.00 -15.74 -15.77
N LYS A 282 -7.81 -14.67 -16.55
CA LYS A 282 -8.86 -13.76 -17.07
C LYS A 282 -9.70 -13.16 -15.95
N ILE A 283 -9.10 -12.93 -14.79
CA ILE A 283 -9.70 -12.22 -13.66
C ILE A 283 -9.38 -10.74 -13.84
N TRP A 284 -10.37 -9.88 -13.60
CA TRP A 284 -10.18 -8.44 -13.71
C TRP A 284 -9.12 -7.97 -12.71
N SER A 285 -8.32 -6.99 -13.11
CA SER A 285 -7.39 -6.25 -12.27
C SER A 285 -7.33 -4.80 -12.75
N PRO A 286 -6.72 -3.87 -11.97
CA PRO A 286 -6.53 -2.49 -12.42
C PRO A 286 -5.79 -2.35 -13.77
N PHE A 287 -5.05 -3.38 -14.18
CA PHE A 287 -4.39 -3.44 -15.49
C PHE A 287 -5.31 -3.86 -16.65
N THR A 288 -6.45 -4.50 -16.36
CA THR A 288 -7.33 -5.08 -17.39
C THR A 288 -7.84 -4.05 -18.41
N PRO A 289 -8.29 -2.84 -18.01
CA PRO A 289 -8.83 -1.85 -18.95
C PRO A 289 -7.77 -1.11 -19.78
N ILE A 290 -6.48 -1.31 -19.51
CA ILE A 290 -5.37 -0.66 -20.24
C ILE A 290 -5.32 -1.10 -21.71
N LYS A 291 -5.73 -2.34 -22.01
CA LYS A 291 -5.85 -2.84 -23.39
C LYS A 291 -6.81 -2.00 -24.23
N ASP A 292 -7.79 -1.37 -23.59
CA ASP A 292 -8.80 -0.52 -24.20
C ASP A 292 -8.45 0.97 -24.10
N GLY A 293 -7.31 1.29 -23.46
CA GLY A 293 -6.81 2.66 -23.25
C GLY A 293 -7.29 3.30 -21.96
N ASN A 294 -8.02 2.59 -21.10
CA ASN A 294 -8.47 3.12 -19.81
C ASN A 294 -7.47 2.78 -18.71
N TRP A 295 -6.71 3.77 -18.26
CA TRP A 295 -5.72 3.64 -17.19
C TRP A 295 -6.26 4.15 -15.85
N SER A 296 -7.49 4.65 -15.80
CA SER A 296 -8.07 5.26 -14.60
C SER A 296 -8.04 4.35 -13.38
N PRO A 297 -8.42 3.06 -13.45
CA PRO A 297 -8.34 2.20 -12.26
C PRO A 297 -6.93 2.08 -11.71
N LEU A 298 -5.93 1.87 -12.58
CA LEU A 298 -4.53 1.74 -12.20
C LEU A 298 -3.98 3.03 -11.57
N LEU A 299 -4.19 4.18 -12.23
CA LEU A 299 -3.62 5.45 -11.76
C LEU A 299 -4.35 5.99 -10.54
N LEU A 300 -5.68 5.81 -10.43
CA LEU A 300 -6.41 6.28 -9.27
C LEU A 300 -6.14 5.43 -8.03
N ILE A 301 -5.94 4.11 -8.17
CA ILE A 301 -5.58 3.27 -7.02
C ILE A 301 -4.14 3.53 -6.58
N ALA A 302 -3.20 3.73 -7.50
CA ALA A 302 -1.84 4.11 -7.14
C ALA A 302 -1.80 5.47 -6.42
N LEU A 303 -2.57 6.46 -6.92
CA LEU A 303 -2.67 7.77 -6.28
C LEU A 303 -3.35 7.72 -4.91
N SER A 304 -4.34 6.85 -4.70
CA SER A 304 -5.04 6.77 -3.42
C SER A 304 -4.09 6.37 -2.29
N TRP A 305 -3.10 5.54 -2.61
CA TRP A 305 -2.03 5.14 -1.71
C TRP A 305 -0.97 6.21 -1.47
N VAL A 306 -0.63 7.02 -2.48
CA VAL A 306 0.25 8.18 -2.27
C VAL A 306 -0.42 9.17 -1.31
N VAL A 307 -1.71 9.45 -1.51
CA VAL A 307 -2.45 10.39 -0.64
C VAL A 307 -2.63 9.81 0.76
N SER A 308 -2.99 8.53 0.90
CA SER A 308 -3.08 7.90 2.21
C SER A 308 -1.72 7.85 2.91
N GLY A 309 -0.65 7.53 2.17
CA GLY A 309 0.72 7.51 2.65
C GLY A 309 1.13 8.85 3.22
N VAL A 310 0.95 9.95 2.48
CA VAL A 310 1.24 11.31 2.98
C VAL A 310 0.49 11.63 4.28
N CYS A 311 -0.77 11.22 4.42
CA CYS A 311 -1.51 11.40 5.66
C CYS A 311 -0.91 10.59 6.83
N VAL A 312 -0.59 9.33 6.58
CA VAL A 312 -0.07 8.39 7.58
C VAL A 312 1.35 8.78 8.01
N GLU A 313 2.22 9.17 7.07
CA GLU A 313 3.55 9.72 7.32
C GLU A 313 3.51 11.00 8.15
N CYS A 314 2.53 11.88 7.88
CA CYS A 314 2.30 13.10 8.67
C CYS A 314 1.98 12.75 10.13
N TRP A 315 1.04 11.83 10.36
CA TRP A 315 0.66 11.44 11.72
C TRP A 315 1.81 10.78 12.47
N ASN A 316 2.57 9.91 11.79
CA ASN A 316 3.74 9.24 12.32
C ASN A 316 4.82 10.24 12.75
N TYR A 317 5.24 11.12 11.84
CA TYR A 317 6.29 12.11 12.12
C TYR A 317 5.95 13.00 13.31
N PHE A 318 4.75 13.58 13.34
CA PHE A 318 4.35 14.46 14.44
C PHE A 318 4.08 13.72 15.76
N SER A 319 4.05 12.39 15.76
CA SER A 319 3.99 11.61 16.99
C SER A 319 5.32 11.52 17.75
N ALA A 320 6.43 12.01 17.18
CA ALA A 320 7.75 12.03 17.81
C ALA A 320 8.35 13.44 17.89
N ASP A 321 9.24 13.65 18.86
CA ASP A 321 10.18 14.78 18.89
C ASP A 321 11.51 14.38 18.25
N HIS A 322 12.05 15.27 17.39
CA HIS A 322 13.32 15.08 16.69
C HIS A 322 14.37 16.04 17.26
N VAL A 323 15.12 15.59 18.25
CA VAL A 323 16.11 16.43 18.96
C VAL A 323 17.51 15.88 18.71
N ASN A 324 18.37 16.68 18.08
CA ASN A 324 19.76 16.31 17.78
C ASN A 324 19.91 14.95 17.06
N GLY A 325 18.98 14.63 16.16
CA GLY A 325 18.95 13.36 15.43
C GLY A 325 18.42 12.16 16.23
N GLN A 326 17.91 12.38 17.45
CA GLN A 326 17.22 11.36 18.23
C GLN A 326 15.70 11.48 18.08
N ILE A 327 15.05 10.33 18.04
CA ILE A 327 13.59 10.19 17.94
C ILE A 327 13.05 9.84 19.32
N ILE A 328 12.30 10.76 19.91
CA ILE A 328 11.69 10.60 21.23
C ILE A 328 10.18 10.50 21.06
N THR A 329 9.63 9.32 21.36
CA THR A 329 8.18 9.09 21.34
C THR A 329 7.79 7.97 22.28
N GLU A 330 6.56 8.07 22.78
CA GLU A 330 5.85 7.01 23.52
C GLU A 330 4.98 6.16 22.58
N ASN A 331 4.88 6.54 21.30
CA ASN A 331 4.22 5.72 20.29
C ASN A 331 5.14 4.56 19.89
N THR A 332 4.81 3.36 20.36
CA THR A 332 5.58 2.16 20.07
C THR A 332 5.55 1.76 18.60
N LEU A 333 4.48 2.12 17.87
CA LEU A 333 4.32 1.80 16.44
C LEU A 333 4.97 2.84 15.53
N TYR A 334 5.61 3.88 16.07
CA TYR A 334 6.35 4.84 15.26
C TYR A 334 7.41 4.12 14.41
N TRP A 335 7.44 4.41 13.11
CA TRP A 335 8.42 3.86 12.19
C TRP A 335 9.33 4.93 11.60
N ALA A 336 10.54 4.52 11.25
CA ALA A 336 11.50 5.30 10.48
C ALA A 336 12.02 4.47 9.31
N TYR A 337 12.68 5.13 8.36
CA TYR A 337 13.18 4.52 7.13
C TYR A 337 14.71 4.46 7.11
N SER A 338 15.22 3.42 6.46
CA SER A 338 16.65 3.26 6.17
C SER A 338 16.77 2.70 4.74
N VAL A 339 16.81 3.62 3.77
CA VAL A 339 16.72 3.26 2.34
C VAL A 339 18.07 3.46 1.66
N PRO A 340 18.64 2.43 1.00
CA PRO A 340 19.95 2.58 0.38
C PRO A 340 19.92 3.64 -0.73
N TYR A 341 21.03 4.38 -0.88
CA TYR A 341 21.29 5.36 -1.95
C TYR A 341 20.46 6.64 -1.97
N VAL A 342 19.20 6.62 -1.52
CA VAL A 342 18.26 7.74 -1.68
C VAL A 342 17.72 8.30 -0.38
N ASP A 343 18.21 7.84 0.78
CA ASP A 343 17.81 8.30 2.11
C ASP A 343 18.32 9.72 2.40
N ALA A 344 17.69 10.69 1.75
CA ALA A 344 17.95 12.12 1.85
C ALA A 344 16.70 12.93 1.47
N TYR A 345 16.67 14.20 1.87
CA TYR A 345 15.58 15.14 1.57
C TYR A 345 14.23 14.60 2.02
N HIS A 346 14.11 14.36 3.32
CA HIS A 346 12.93 13.77 3.93
C HIS A 346 11.74 14.72 3.93
N LEU A 347 10.57 14.17 3.58
CA LEU A 347 9.28 14.75 3.89
C LEU A 347 8.65 13.81 4.92
N PHE A 348 8.51 14.28 6.16
CA PHE A 348 8.25 13.43 7.33
C PHE A 348 9.43 12.48 7.56
N GLU A 349 9.20 11.21 7.93
CA GLU A 349 10.27 10.21 8.06
C GLU A 349 10.76 9.66 6.73
N MET A 350 9.98 9.85 5.66
CA MET A 350 10.23 9.21 4.39
C MET A 350 11.10 10.11 3.49
N PRO A 351 12.14 9.58 2.84
CA PRO A 351 12.83 10.27 1.75
C PRO A 351 11.82 10.65 0.66
N ILE A 352 11.94 11.84 0.06
CA ILE A 352 10.96 12.31 -0.93
C ILE A 352 10.77 11.32 -2.10
N LEU A 353 11.84 10.66 -2.53
CA LEU A 353 11.78 9.64 -3.59
C LEU A 353 11.16 8.32 -3.11
N GLY A 354 11.13 8.07 -1.81
CA GLY A 354 10.47 6.92 -1.18
C GLY A 354 8.97 6.88 -1.47
N TYR A 355 8.32 8.05 -1.64
CA TYR A 355 6.89 8.12 -1.97
C TYR A 355 6.54 7.45 -3.30
N LEU A 356 7.53 7.19 -4.18
CA LEU A 356 7.32 6.36 -5.37
C LEU A 356 6.96 4.92 -5.03
N GLY A 357 7.36 4.41 -3.87
CA GLY A 357 7.02 3.07 -3.39
C GLY A 357 5.52 2.90 -3.15
N TYR A 358 4.80 3.96 -2.77
CA TYR A 358 3.34 3.89 -2.60
C TYR A 358 2.59 3.62 -3.91
N LEU A 359 3.17 3.96 -5.07
CA LEU A 359 2.53 3.71 -6.37
C LEU A 359 2.39 2.21 -6.67
N PRO A 360 3.48 1.40 -6.74
CA PRO A 360 3.37 -0.04 -6.92
C PRO A 360 2.72 -0.71 -5.72
N TYR A 361 2.99 -0.26 -4.48
CA TYR A 361 2.33 -0.82 -3.30
C TYR A 361 0.80 -0.67 -3.37
N GLY A 362 0.31 0.47 -3.85
CA GLY A 362 -1.13 0.68 -3.96
C GLY A 362 -1.80 -0.17 -5.03
N ILE A 363 -1.11 -0.40 -6.14
CA ILE A 363 -1.57 -1.34 -7.16
C ILE A 363 -1.52 -2.77 -6.63
N TYR A 364 -0.46 -3.12 -5.88
CA TYR A 364 -0.35 -4.41 -5.20
C TYR A 364 -1.54 -4.62 -4.28
N ALA A 365 -1.90 -3.64 -3.45
CA ALA A 365 -3.03 -3.76 -2.53
C ALA A 365 -4.35 -4.06 -3.25
N GLY A 366 -4.58 -3.41 -4.40
CA GLY A 366 -5.73 -3.71 -5.27
C GLY A 366 -5.71 -5.13 -5.82
N VAL A 367 -4.58 -5.56 -6.37
CA VAL A 367 -4.39 -6.91 -6.93
C VAL A 367 -4.45 -7.99 -5.84
N TRP A 368 -3.91 -7.72 -4.66
CA TRP A 368 -3.96 -8.56 -3.47
C TRP A 368 -5.39 -8.74 -3.00
N TRP A 369 -6.16 -7.66 -2.85
CA TRP A 369 -7.58 -7.74 -2.48
C TRP A 369 -8.37 -8.62 -3.45
N ILE A 370 -8.19 -8.42 -4.76
CA ILE A 370 -8.88 -9.23 -5.78
C ILE A 370 -8.49 -10.71 -5.67
N THR A 371 -7.20 -10.99 -5.45
CA THR A 371 -6.69 -12.36 -5.27
C THR A 371 -7.29 -13.00 -4.02
N PHE A 372 -7.29 -12.28 -2.90
CA PHE A 372 -7.83 -12.72 -1.62
C PHE A 372 -9.33 -12.98 -1.69
N ALA A 373 -10.08 -12.05 -2.28
CA ALA A 373 -11.51 -12.19 -2.47
C ALA A 373 -11.85 -13.35 -3.41
N PHE A 374 -11.06 -13.58 -4.47
CA PHE A 374 -11.22 -14.75 -5.34
C PHE A 374 -11.00 -16.07 -4.57
N LEU A 375 -9.96 -16.16 -3.74
CA LEU A 375 -9.69 -17.34 -2.92
C LEU A 375 -10.81 -17.64 -1.91
N LEU A 376 -11.42 -16.60 -1.34
CA LEU A 376 -12.47 -16.73 -0.34
C LEU A 376 -13.89 -16.66 -0.91
N ASN A 377 -14.02 -16.58 -2.24
CA ASN A 377 -15.30 -16.41 -2.93
C ASN A 377 -16.12 -15.20 -2.41
N ILE A 378 -15.43 -14.10 -2.09
CA ILE A 378 -16.03 -12.83 -1.71
C ILE A 378 -16.34 -12.04 -2.99
N PRO A 379 -17.59 -11.61 -3.23
CA PRO A 379 -17.93 -10.78 -4.38
C PRO A 379 -17.13 -9.45 -4.38
N THR A 380 -16.45 -9.13 -5.48
CA THR A 380 -15.66 -7.90 -5.63
C THR A 380 -16.32 -6.91 -6.58
N GLN A 381 -17.16 -6.04 -6.05
CA GLN A 381 -17.80 -4.99 -6.85
C GLN A 381 -16.85 -3.80 -7.11
N PHE A 382 -15.68 -3.76 -6.46
CA PHE A 382 -14.59 -2.85 -6.81
C PHE A 382 -14.06 -3.01 -8.25
N SER A 383 -14.23 -4.20 -8.84
CA SER A 383 -13.84 -4.52 -10.22
C SER A 383 -14.85 -4.06 -11.28
N GLU A 384 -16.09 -3.77 -10.86
CA GLU A 384 -17.25 -3.57 -11.73
C GLU A 384 -17.51 -2.09 -12.07
N ALA A 385 -16.51 -1.21 -11.92
CA ALA A 385 -16.62 0.23 -12.24
C ALA A 385 -16.90 0.55 -13.74
N GLY A 386 -17.37 -0.44 -14.53
CA GLY A 386 -17.90 -0.31 -15.89
C GLY A 386 -19.23 -1.05 -16.15
N HIS A 387 -19.91 -1.63 -15.16
CA HIS A 387 -21.21 -2.30 -15.35
C HIS A 387 -22.30 -1.80 -14.39
N ASP A 388 -22.42 -0.49 -14.22
CA ASP A 388 -23.71 0.10 -13.84
C ASP A 388 -24.60 0.16 -15.09
N ASN A 389 -25.12 -1.00 -15.51
CA ASN A 389 -26.21 -1.14 -16.46
C ASN A 389 -27.07 -2.35 -16.03
N VAL A 390 -27.66 -2.28 -14.84
CA VAL A 390 -28.99 -2.84 -14.51
C VAL A 390 -29.61 -1.97 -13.42
#